data_AF-A0A7R9LID6-F1
#
_entry.id   AF-A0A7R9LID6-F1
#
_cell.length_a   1.000
_cell.length_b   1.000
_cell.length_c   1.000
_cell.angle_alpha   90.00
_cell.angle_beta   90.00
_cell.angle_gamma   90.00
#
_symmetry.space_group_name_H-M   'P 1'
#
loop_
_entity.id
_entity.type
_entity.pdbx_description
1 polymer ?
#
loop_
_entity_poly.entity_id
_entity_poly.type
_entity_poly.pdbx_seq_one_letter_code
_entity_poly.pdbx_strand_id
1 'polypeptide(L)'
;RALQYRLDTNDMADNDWIVHLDEETVMSAQSVRGIVNFVVDGQHDFGQGLITYADQQVVNPWVTLMDAHRVADDMGKMRFQLQYLNQALFSWKGSYMVCRVKAELEVSYDHGLDGSVAEDCYFAMRALMGRHTFGWIEGPMWEKSPFTIWDYIEQRKRWMQGIWLVVHSPNIPWSCKLLRAMSFYGYMTMALPKLLSLFLYFMPQYSISWVSVLQAFMDANTNYMFIFGTYKMFNVRKVGVKRYVMLMFGSLFAPTVYLIADTIAILYGLFSNKYKFYLVNKHV
;
A
#
# COMPACT_ATOMS: atom_id res chain seq x y z
N ARG A 1 -1.58 -23.08 -1.45
CA ARG A 1 -0.94 -21.76 -1.74
C ARG A 1 0.47 -21.79 -1.17
N ALA A 2 1.44 -21.04 -1.72
CA ALA A 2 2.83 -21.12 -1.27
C ALA A 2 3.02 -20.77 0.22
N LEU A 3 2.38 -19.68 0.68
CA LEU A 3 2.43 -19.26 2.09
C LEU A 3 1.83 -20.30 3.03
N GLN A 4 0.58 -20.74 2.78
CA GLN A 4 -0.05 -21.79 3.59
C GLN A 4 0.72 -23.12 3.54
N TYR A 5 1.22 -23.52 2.38
CA TYR A 5 2.03 -24.74 2.25
C TYR A 5 3.30 -24.65 3.11
N ARG A 6 3.95 -23.47 3.14
CA ARG A 6 5.10 -23.28 4.01
C ARG A 6 4.72 -23.34 5.48
N LEU A 7 3.57 -22.78 5.88
CA LEU A 7 3.04 -22.92 7.24
C LEU A 7 2.76 -24.38 7.59
N ASP A 8 2.12 -25.15 6.72
CA ASP A 8 1.76 -26.54 7.00
C ASP A 8 2.98 -27.49 7.06
N THR A 9 4.09 -27.12 6.44
CA THR A 9 5.32 -27.93 6.32
C THR A 9 6.49 -27.39 7.14
N ASN A 10 6.22 -26.46 8.07
CA ASN A 10 7.28 -25.91 8.91
C ASN A 10 7.49 -26.72 10.20
N ASP A 11 8.75 -26.79 10.63
CA ASP A 11 9.17 -27.36 11.92
C ASP A 11 9.53 -26.24 12.92
N MET A 12 8.98 -25.02 12.73
CA MET A 12 9.27 -23.85 13.55
C MET A 12 8.48 -23.90 14.86
N ALA A 13 9.07 -23.39 15.93
CA ALA A 13 8.40 -23.27 17.21
C ALA A 13 7.41 -22.09 17.21
N ASP A 14 6.38 -22.17 18.06
CA ASP A 14 5.36 -21.13 18.23
C ASP A 14 5.91 -19.71 18.46
N ASN A 15 7.08 -19.60 19.11
CA ASN A 15 7.74 -18.35 19.46
C ASN A 15 8.76 -17.87 18.41
N ASP A 16 8.98 -18.65 17.34
CA ASP A 16 9.82 -18.23 16.23
C ASP A 16 9.12 -17.11 15.43
N TRP A 17 9.88 -16.47 14.55
CA TRP A 17 9.43 -15.33 13.77
C TRP A 17 9.68 -15.55 12.28
N ILE A 18 8.69 -15.17 11.47
CA ILE A 18 8.72 -15.26 10.02
C ILE A 18 8.78 -13.83 9.47
N VAL A 19 9.62 -13.64 8.45
CA VAL A 19 9.70 -12.40 7.67
C VAL A 19 9.22 -12.68 6.25
N HIS A 20 8.11 -12.05 5.85
CA HIS A 20 7.54 -12.13 4.50
C HIS A 20 8.09 -11.01 3.63
N LEU A 21 8.61 -11.39 2.46
CA LEU A 21 9.25 -10.51 1.48
C LEU A 21 8.75 -10.87 0.09
N ASP A 22 8.50 -9.86 -0.75
CA ASP A 22 8.36 -10.08 -2.18
C ASP A 22 9.72 -10.47 -2.80
N GLU A 23 9.67 -11.18 -3.93
CA GLU A 23 10.86 -11.73 -4.61
C GLU A 23 11.92 -10.66 -4.94
N GLU A 24 11.49 -9.45 -5.29
CA GLU A 24 12.35 -8.31 -5.63
C GLU A 24 12.81 -7.47 -4.43
N THR A 25 12.31 -7.77 -3.22
CA THR A 25 12.55 -6.98 -2.02
C THR A 25 13.96 -7.19 -1.50
N VAL A 26 14.69 -6.08 -1.31
CA VAL A 26 16.02 -6.09 -0.72
C VAL A 26 15.95 -5.52 0.68
N MET A 27 16.42 -6.31 1.65
CA MET A 27 16.54 -5.87 3.04
C MET A 27 17.72 -4.91 3.18
N SER A 28 17.46 -3.72 3.72
CA SER A 28 18.53 -2.80 4.13
C SER A 28 19.11 -3.21 5.48
N ALA A 29 20.35 -2.82 5.76
CA ALA A 29 20.94 -3.02 7.09
C ALA A 29 20.11 -2.37 8.21
N GLN A 30 19.37 -1.29 7.91
CA GLN A 30 18.47 -0.65 8.86
C GLN A 30 17.22 -1.49 9.12
N SER A 31 16.61 -2.07 8.06
CA SER A 31 15.46 -2.96 8.21
C SER A 31 15.80 -4.20 9.05
N VAL A 32 16.98 -4.80 8.85
CA VAL A 32 17.41 -5.95 9.67
C VAL A 32 17.52 -5.56 11.16
N ARG A 33 18.09 -4.39 11.47
CA ARG A 33 18.14 -3.89 12.86
C ARG A 33 16.76 -3.63 13.43
N GLY A 34 15.85 -3.06 12.63
CA GLY A 34 14.47 -2.82 13.03
C GLY A 34 13.73 -4.11 13.34
N ILE A 35 13.88 -5.12 12.48
CA ILE A 35 13.29 -6.45 12.67
C ILE A 35 13.82 -7.07 13.97
N VAL A 36 15.14 -7.05 14.19
CA VAL A 36 15.73 -7.59 15.42
C VAL A 36 15.17 -6.87 16.66
N ASN A 37 15.10 -5.54 16.62
CA ASN A 37 14.53 -4.78 17.74
C ASN A 37 13.05 -5.12 17.98
N PHE A 38 12.26 -5.25 16.91
CA PHE A 38 10.85 -5.61 17.00
C PHE A 38 10.64 -7.01 17.59
N VAL A 39 11.45 -7.99 17.14
CA VAL A 39 11.44 -9.37 17.64
C VAL A 39 11.85 -9.45 19.10
N VAL A 40 12.91 -8.75 19.48
CA VAL A 40 13.42 -8.71 20.86
C VAL A 40 12.43 -8.04 21.81
N ASP A 41 11.77 -6.96 21.37
CA ASP A 41 10.74 -6.27 22.14
C ASP A 41 9.50 -7.17 22.34
N GLY A 42 9.08 -7.87 21.27
CA GLY A 42 8.11 -8.96 21.35
C GLY A 42 6.70 -8.55 21.81
N GLN A 43 6.38 -7.26 21.83
CA GLN A 43 5.11 -6.72 22.32
C GLN A 43 3.92 -6.98 21.39
N HIS A 44 4.19 -7.13 20.08
CA HIS A 44 3.16 -7.24 19.05
C HIS A 44 3.33 -8.52 18.23
N ASP A 45 2.22 -9.09 17.76
CA ASP A 45 2.23 -10.35 17.00
C ASP A 45 2.69 -10.15 15.55
N PHE A 46 2.36 -8.98 15.00
CA PHE A 46 2.61 -8.61 13.61
C PHE A 46 3.34 -7.27 13.54
N GLY A 47 4.27 -7.14 12.61
CA GLY A 47 5.02 -5.92 12.39
C GLY A 47 5.13 -5.60 10.91
N GLN A 48 5.14 -4.32 10.56
CA GLN A 48 5.36 -3.88 9.18
C GLN A 48 6.13 -2.57 9.15
N GLY A 49 6.97 -2.39 8.14
CA GLY A 49 7.82 -1.21 8.01
C GLY A 49 7.63 -0.40 6.72
N LEU A 50 8.50 0.59 6.57
CA LEU A 50 8.58 1.48 5.40
C LEU A 50 9.14 0.74 4.19
N ILE A 51 8.52 0.89 3.03
CA ILE A 51 9.05 0.41 1.75
C ILE A 51 9.39 1.62 0.86
N THR A 52 10.59 1.64 0.29
CA THR A 52 11.04 2.66 -0.69
C THR A 52 11.34 2.02 -2.05
N TYR A 53 11.17 2.79 -3.13
CA TYR A 53 11.18 2.25 -4.50
C TYR A 53 12.34 2.77 -5.38
N ALA A 54 13.21 3.62 -4.83
CA ALA A 54 14.23 4.34 -5.58
C ALA A 54 15.68 4.04 -5.12
N ASP A 55 15.85 3.07 -4.22
CA ASP A 55 17.17 2.65 -3.74
C ASP A 55 17.87 1.67 -4.69
N GLN A 56 17.07 0.90 -5.45
CA GLN A 56 17.52 0.07 -6.57
C GLN A 56 17.48 0.85 -7.89
N GLN A 57 17.84 0.21 -9.00
CA GLN A 57 17.74 0.81 -10.33
C GLN A 57 16.29 1.17 -10.67
N VAL A 58 16.03 2.47 -10.86
CA VAL A 58 14.74 2.98 -11.33
C VAL A 58 14.59 2.69 -12.81
N VAL A 59 13.64 1.82 -13.15
CA VAL A 59 13.31 1.43 -14.53
C VAL A 59 12.46 2.53 -15.19
N ASN A 60 11.36 2.93 -14.54
CA ASN A 60 10.47 3.96 -15.06
C ASN A 60 10.27 5.08 -14.02
N PRO A 61 10.91 6.25 -14.23
CA PRO A 61 10.83 7.37 -13.29
C PRO A 61 9.39 7.86 -13.04
N TRP A 62 8.51 7.83 -14.04
CA TRP A 62 7.13 8.28 -13.87
C TRP A 62 6.33 7.33 -12.97
N VAL A 63 6.48 6.02 -13.17
CA VAL A 63 5.80 5.03 -12.31
C VAL A 63 6.38 5.07 -10.89
N THR A 64 7.70 5.23 -10.74
CA THR A 64 8.32 5.42 -9.43
C THR A 64 7.83 6.70 -8.73
N LEU A 65 7.68 7.80 -9.46
CA LEU A 65 7.06 9.01 -8.93
C LEU A 65 5.57 8.79 -8.58
N MET A 66 4.85 7.94 -9.33
CA MET A 66 3.48 7.56 -8.98
C MET A 66 3.41 6.78 -7.66
N ASP A 67 4.38 5.92 -7.38
CA ASP A 67 4.51 5.19 -6.11
C ASP A 67 5.05 6.05 -4.95
N ALA A 68 5.54 7.27 -5.21
CA ALA A 68 6.04 8.18 -4.19
C ALA A 68 5.02 8.41 -3.06
N HIS A 69 3.74 8.55 -3.41
CA HIS A 69 2.68 8.77 -2.42
C HIS A 69 2.59 7.61 -1.41
N ARG A 70 2.97 6.38 -1.79
CA ARG A 70 2.96 5.22 -0.88
C ARG A 70 4.01 5.34 0.21
N VAL A 71 5.14 5.97 -0.08
CA VAL A 71 6.19 6.28 0.91
C VAL A 71 5.65 7.27 1.95
N ALA A 72 4.91 8.28 1.50
CA ALA A 72 4.24 9.23 2.40
C ALA A 72 3.11 8.57 3.20
N ASP A 73 2.31 7.70 2.58
CA ASP A 73 1.25 6.94 3.24
C ASP A 73 1.79 6.00 4.32
N ASP A 74 2.91 5.32 4.03
CA ASP A 74 3.65 4.49 4.97
C ASP A 74 4.11 5.31 6.18
N MET A 75 4.78 6.45 5.94
CA MET A 75 5.30 7.29 7.02
C MET A 75 4.23 8.05 7.81
N GLY A 76 3.05 8.24 7.22
CA GLY A 76 1.91 8.90 7.83
C GLY A 76 0.91 7.90 8.40
N LYS A 77 -0.11 7.58 7.61
CA LYS A 77 -1.26 6.75 8.01
C LYS A 77 -0.84 5.38 8.53
N MET A 78 0.07 4.70 7.82
CA MET A 78 0.45 3.34 8.18
C MET A 78 1.28 3.31 9.47
N ARG A 79 2.28 4.19 9.60
CA ARG A 79 3.02 4.33 10.85
C ARG A 79 2.10 4.70 12.00
N PHE A 80 1.18 5.63 11.79
CA PHE A 80 0.25 6.05 12.83
C PHE A 80 -0.61 4.89 13.36
N GLN A 81 -1.26 4.14 12.46
CA GLN A 81 -2.12 3.02 12.88
C GLN A 81 -1.32 1.89 13.57
N LEU A 82 -0.08 1.64 13.14
CA LEU A 82 0.72 0.53 13.67
C LEU A 82 1.47 0.91 14.94
N GLN A 83 1.89 2.16 15.09
CA GLN A 83 2.68 2.61 16.24
C GLN A 83 1.81 3.11 17.40
N TYR A 84 0.65 3.72 17.10
CA TYR A 84 -0.20 4.32 18.13
C TYR A 84 -1.50 3.57 18.37
N LEU A 85 -2.10 3.00 17.32
CA LEU A 85 -3.35 2.24 17.45
C LEU A 85 -3.09 0.73 17.60
N ASN A 86 -1.88 0.28 17.28
CA ASN A 86 -1.46 -1.13 17.24
C ASN A 86 -2.41 -2.03 16.43
N GLN A 87 -2.98 -1.49 15.36
CA GLN A 87 -4.03 -2.12 14.54
C GLN A 87 -3.88 -1.79 13.05
N ALA A 88 -4.10 -2.77 12.18
CA ALA A 88 -4.11 -2.60 10.72
C ALA A 88 -5.48 -2.14 10.18
N LEU A 89 -5.96 -0.97 10.62
CA LEU A 89 -7.33 -0.49 10.38
C LEU A 89 -7.61 -0.03 8.94
N PHE A 90 -6.66 0.65 8.32
CA PHE A 90 -6.85 1.31 7.02
C PHE A 90 -6.21 0.54 5.87
N SER A 91 -5.05 -0.06 6.12
CA SER A 91 -4.28 -0.81 5.12
C SER A 91 -3.28 -1.76 5.77
N TRP A 92 -2.92 -2.80 5.03
CA TRP A 92 -1.86 -3.76 5.33
C TRP A 92 -1.18 -4.11 4.01
N LYS A 93 0.10 -4.53 4.04
CA LYS A 93 0.88 -4.88 2.85
C LYS A 93 1.34 -6.33 2.98
N GLY A 94 1.42 -7.05 1.86
CA GLY A 94 1.92 -8.42 1.85
C GLY A 94 3.44 -8.55 2.03
N SER A 95 4.20 -7.47 1.86
CA SER A 95 5.66 -7.44 1.94
C SER A 95 6.16 -6.54 3.07
N TYR A 96 7.39 -6.80 3.52
CA TYR A 96 7.99 -6.27 4.73
C TYR A 96 7.09 -6.49 5.95
N MET A 97 6.55 -7.70 6.06
CA MET A 97 5.75 -8.16 7.18
C MET A 97 6.58 -9.11 8.04
N VAL A 98 6.59 -8.87 9.35
CA VAL A 98 7.17 -9.76 10.35
C VAL A 98 6.05 -10.28 11.23
N CYS A 99 6.11 -11.56 11.58
CA CYS A 99 5.02 -12.20 12.30
C CYS A 99 5.53 -13.33 13.19
N ARG A 100 4.90 -13.48 14.35
CA ARG A 100 5.13 -14.61 15.24
C ARG A 100 4.46 -15.85 14.66
N VAL A 101 5.17 -16.98 14.64
CA VAL A 101 4.70 -18.25 14.05
C VAL A 101 3.32 -18.63 14.59
N LYS A 102 3.13 -18.62 15.91
CA LYS A 102 1.84 -18.93 16.53
C LYS A 102 0.70 -18.05 16.03
N ALA A 103 0.92 -16.74 15.94
CA ALA A 103 -0.11 -15.81 15.48
C ALA A 103 -0.43 -15.99 13.99
N GLU A 104 0.58 -16.25 13.16
CA GLU A 104 0.35 -16.55 11.74
C GLU A 104 -0.43 -17.87 11.56
N LEU A 105 -0.14 -18.89 12.35
CA LEU A 105 -0.89 -20.15 12.36
C LEU A 105 -2.37 -19.96 12.76
N GLU A 106 -2.63 -19.13 13.78
CA GLU A 106 -3.99 -18.83 14.24
C GLU A 106 -4.81 -18.05 13.18
N VAL A 107 -4.17 -17.14 12.45
CA VAL A 107 -4.82 -16.34 11.40
C VAL A 107 -4.96 -17.11 10.08
N SER A 108 -3.92 -17.86 9.68
CA SER A 108 -3.78 -18.63 8.44
C SER A 108 -3.87 -17.77 7.16
N TYR A 109 -3.46 -18.33 6.01
CA TYR A 109 -3.69 -17.77 4.67
C TYR A 109 -4.72 -18.57 3.85
N ASP A 110 -5.32 -19.61 4.43
CA ASP A 110 -6.35 -20.42 3.79
C ASP A 110 -7.76 -19.86 4.06
N HIS A 111 -8.11 -18.82 3.33
CA HIS A 111 -9.41 -18.14 3.44
C HIS A 111 -10.30 -18.35 2.22
N GLY A 112 -10.03 -19.38 1.42
CA GLY A 112 -10.76 -19.67 0.18
C GLY A 112 -10.53 -18.64 -0.94
N LEU A 113 -11.44 -18.65 -1.94
CA LEU A 113 -11.28 -17.86 -3.16
C LEU A 113 -11.33 -16.34 -2.93
N ASP A 114 -12.20 -15.88 -2.03
CA ASP A 114 -12.36 -14.44 -1.78
C ASP A 114 -11.14 -13.83 -1.06
N GLY A 115 -10.49 -14.62 -0.20
CA GLY A 115 -9.22 -14.25 0.40
C GLY A 115 -8.02 -14.39 -0.53
N SER A 116 -8.23 -14.79 -1.79
CA SER A 116 -7.12 -15.13 -2.68
C SER A 116 -6.54 -14.00 -3.51
N VAL A 117 -7.28 -12.90 -3.70
CA VAL A 117 -6.84 -11.81 -4.60
C VAL A 117 -6.07 -10.72 -3.84
N ALA A 118 -6.48 -10.44 -2.60
CA ALA A 118 -5.79 -9.58 -1.63
C ALA A 118 -5.67 -10.32 -0.30
N GLU A 119 -4.84 -11.36 -0.30
CA GLU A 119 -4.60 -12.23 0.85
C GLU A 119 -4.05 -11.47 2.06
N ASP A 120 -3.18 -10.49 1.82
CA ASP A 120 -2.66 -9.56 2.83
C ASP A 120 -3.77 -8.77 3.52
N CYS A 121 -4.69 -8.19 2.73
CA CYS A 121 -5.82 -7.43 3.25
C CYS A 121 -6.79 -8.34 4.01
N TYR A 122 -7.03 -9.56 3.53
CA TYR A 122 -7.90 -10.52 4.22
C TYR A 122 -7.27 -10.99 5.53
N PHE A 123 -5.98 -11.31 5.51
CA PHE A 123 -5.18 -11.70 6.66
C PHE A 123 -5.28 -10.63 7.76
N ALA A 124 -5.06 -9.36 7.43
CA ALA A 124 -5.15 -8.26 8.40
C ALA A 124 -6.52 -8.18 9.07
N MET A 125 -7.61 -8.37 8.33
CA MET A 125 -8.96 -8.35 8.89
C MET A 125 -9.19 -9.55 9.83
N ARG A 126 -8.68 -10.74 9.46
CA ARG A 126 -8.74 -11.94 10.30
C ARG A 126 -7.90 -11.80 11.57
N ALA A 127 -6.72 -11.20 11.46
CA ALA A 127 -5.87 -10.87 12.60
C ALA A 127 -6.57 -9.91 13.57
N LEU A 128 -7.26 -8.88 13.06
CA LEU A 128 -8.08 -7.98 13.88
C LEU A 128 -9.25 -8.70 14.57
N MET A 129 -9.90 -9.65 13.89
CA MET A 129 -10.94 -10.49 14.49
C MET A 129 -10.39 -11.35 15.63
N GLY A 130 -9.18 -11.90 15.44
CA GLY A 130 -8.43 -12.65 16.46
C GLY A 130 -7.85 -11.78 17.59
N ARG A 131 -8.07 -10.45 17.55
CA ARG A 131 -7.53 -9.47 18.51
C ARG A 131 -6.00 -9.45 18.59
N HIS A 132 -5.33 -9.86 17.53
CA HIS A 132 -3.88 -9.69 17.43
C HIS A 132 -3.52 -8.21 17.34
N THR A 133 -2.32 -7.89 17.80
CA THR A 133 -1.80 -6.52 17.78
C THR A 133 -0.69 -6.39 16.74
N PHE A 134 -0.55 -5.16 16.25
CA PHE A 134 0.40 -4.82 15.21
C PHE A 134 1.37 -3.75 15.70
N GLY A 135 2.60 -3.74 15.16
CA GLY A 135 3.60 -2.73 15.46
C GLY A 135 4.29 -2.18 14.21
N TRP A 136 4.91 -1.01 14.36
CA TRP A 136 5.74 -0.40 13.32
C TRP A 136 7.19 -0.87 13.44
N ILE A 137 7.79 -1.25 12.30
CA ILE A 137 9.20 -1.64 12.24
C ILE A 137 10.03 -0.50 11.63
N GLU A 138 11.08 -0.10 12.35
CA GLU A 138 12.00 0.94 11.90
C GLU A 138 12.96 0.45 10.80
N GLY A 139 13.39 1.37 9.94
CA GLY A 139 14.30 1.09 8.85
C GLY A 139 13.58 0.63 7.57
N PRO A 140 13.93 1.16 6.38
CA PRO A 140 13.23 0.85 5.14
C PRO A 140 13.69 -0.46 4.50
N MET A 141 12.80 -1.13 3.78
CA MET A 141 13.15 -2.10 2.74
C MET A 141 13.05 -1.49 1.35
N TRP A 142 13.75 -2.08 0.39
CA TRP A 142 13.87 -1.55 -0.96
C TRP A 142 13.16 -2.47 -1.96
N GLU A 143 12.12 -1.95 -2.61
CA GLU A 143 11.36 -2.64 -3.65
C GLU A 143 11.51 -1.94 -4.99
N LYS A 144 10.88 -2.52 -6.01
CA LYS A 144 10.78 -1.92 -7.34
C LYS A 144 9.34 -1.52 -7.63
N SER A 145 9.17 -0.33 -8.19
CA SER A 145 7.91 0.05 -8.82
C SER A 145 7.65 -0.81 -10.06
N PRO A 146 6.39 -0.92 -10.52
CA PRO A 146 6.07 -1.54 -11.80
C PRO A 146 6.88 -0.91 -12.95
N PHE A 147 7.21 -1.72 -13.96
CA PHE A 147 8.15 -1.31 -15.01
C PHE A 147 7.48 -0.45 -16.08
N THR A 148 6.19 -0.67 -16.33
CA THR A 148 5.39 0.14 -17.25
C THR A 148 4.14 0.73 -16.58
N ILE A 149 3.56 1.73 -17.22
CA ILE A 149 2.26 2.29 -16.80
C ILE A 149 1.16 1.22 -16.88
N TRP A 150 1.26 0.29 -17.83
CA TRP A 150 0.28 -0.80 -17.94
C TRP A 150 0.42 -1.81 -16.81
N ASP A 151 1.64 -2.20 -16.44
CA ASP A 151 1.87 -3.07 -15.26
C ASP A 151 1.34 -2.42 -13.98
N TYR A 152 1.51 -1.11 -13.86
CA TYR A 152 0.95 -0.33 -12.78
C TYR A 152 -0.59 -0.42 -12.73
N ILE A 153 -1.26 -0.21 -13.88
CA ILE A 153 -2.72 -0.30 -13.99
C ILE A 153 -3.20 -1.71 -13.62
N GLU A 154 -2.56 -2.76 -14.13
CA GLU A 154 -2.88 -4.16 -13.80
C GLU A 154 -2.70 -4.44 -12.30
N GLN A 155 -1.62 -3.92 -11.69
CA GLN A 155 -1.39 -4.05 -10.25
C GLN A 155 -2.49 -3.36 -9.43
N ARG A 156 -2.86 -2.12 -9.77
CA ARG A 156 -3.91 -1.35 -9.07
C ARG A 156 -5.29 -1.97 -9.25
N LYS A 157 -5.57 -2.49 -10.45
CA LYS A 157 -6.78 -3.26 -10.76
C LYS A 157 -6.91 -4.45 -9.81
N ARG A 158 -5.85 -5.25 -9.67
CA ARG A 158 -5.81 -6.41 -8.76
C ARG A 158 -6.08 -6.01 -7.32
N TRP A 159 -5.39 -4.98 -6.82
CA TRP A 159 -5.57 -4.54 -5.44
C TRP A 159 -7.00 -4.08 -5.17
N MET A 160 -7.55 -3.25 -6.04
CA MET A 160 -8.94 -2.81 -5.93
C MET A 160 -9.91 -4.00 -5.89
N GLN A 161 -9.79 -4.95 -6.83
CA GLN A 161 -10.67 -6.12 -6.89
C GLN A 161 -10.55 -6.99 -5.63
N GLY A 162 -9.34 -7.19 -5.12
CA GLY A 162 -9.12 -7.93 -3.89
C GLY A 162 -9.70 -7.23 -2.66
N ILE A 163 -9.52 -5.91 -2.54
CA ILE A 163 -10.10 -5.14 -1.42
C ILE A 163 -11.63 -5.15 -1.49
N TRP A 164 -12.19 -5.08 -2.70
CA TRP A 164 -13.64 -5.21 -2.91
C TRP A 164 -14.15 -6.55 -2.35
N LEU A 165 -13.47 -7.67 -2.64
CA LEU A 165 -13.83 -8.99 -2.11
C LEU A 165 -13.77 -9.01 -0.58
N VAL A 166 -12.72 -8.45 0.02
CA VAL A 166 -12.56 -8.38 1.49
C VAL A 166 -13.69 -7.57 2.15
N VAL A 167 -13.97 -6.37 1.63
CA VAL A 167 -15.00 -5.47 2.19
C VAL A 167 -16.39 -6.11 2.11
N HIS A 168 -16.67 -6.90 1.07
CA HIS A 168 -17.97 -7.56 0.88
C HIS A 168 -18.03 -8.99 1.44
N SER A 169 -16.93 -9.53 1.97
CA SER A 169 -16.91 -10.90 2.49
C SER A 169 -17.83 -11.07 3.71
N PRO A 170 -18.76 -12.04 3.72
CA PRO A 170 -19.64 -12.28 4.87
C PRO A 170 -18.89 -12.90 6.06
N ASN A 171 -17.72 -13.48 5.82
CA ASN A 171 -16.90 -14.15 6.83
C ASN A 171 -16.13 -13.18 7.74
N ILE A 172 -16.12 -11.88 7.40
CA ILE A 172 -15.46 -10.83 8.18
C ILE A 172 -16.55 -9.89 8.74
N PRO A 173 -16.65 -9.73 10.08
CA PRO A 173 -17.59 -8.80 10.71
C PRO A 173 -17.41 -7.37 10.22
N TRP A 174 -18.52 -6.62 10.15
CA TRP A 174 -18.50 -5.23 9.67
C TRP A 174 -17.62 -4.31 10.51
N SER A 175 -17.52 -4.56 11.82
CA SER A 175 -16.67 -3.79 12.75
C SER A 175 -15.20 -3.81 12.38
N CYS A 176 -14.67 -4.95 11.90
CA CYS A 176 -13.27 -5.09 11.51
C CYS A 176 -12.97 -4.36 10.18
N LYS A 177 -13.96 -4.31 9.27
CA LYS A 177 -13.76 -3.79 7.91
C LYS A 177 -14.34 -2.40 7.66
N LEU A 178 -14.97 -1.74 8.64
CA LEU A 178 -15.58 -0.41 8.47
C LEU A 178 -14.58 0.65 7.97
N LEU A 179 -13.43 0.81 8.64
CA LEU A 179 -12.41 1.79 8.25
C LEU A 179 -11.77 1.44 6.91
N ARG A 180 -11.60 0.14 6.65
CA ARG A 180 -11.12 -0.36 5.36
C ARG A 180 -12.10 -0.09 4.23
N ALA A 181 -13.40 -0.27 4.48
CA ALA A 181 -14.48 0.01 3.53
C ALA A 181 -14.55 1.51 3.19
N MET A 182 -14.48 2.39 4.21
CA MET A 182 -14.43 3.83 3.98
C MET A 182 -13.21 4.24 3.14
N SER A 183 -12.03 3.67 3.45
CA SER A 183 -10.81 3.91 2.65
C SER A 183 -10.97 3.42 1.21
N PHE A 184 -11.58 2.25 1.01
CA PHE A 184 -11.81 1.66 -0.30
C PHE A 184 -12.78 2.50 -1.13
N TYR A 185 -13.94 2.90 -0.60
CA TYR A 185 -14.89 3.72 -1.37
C TYR A 185 -14.38 5.14 -1.59
N GLY A 186 -13.60 5.71 -0.65
CA GLY A 186 -12.87 6.95 -0.89
C GLY A 186 -11.90 6.85 -2.08
N TYR A 187 -11.15 5.74 -2.16
CA TYR A 187 -10.29 5.43 -3.29
C TYR A 187 -11.07 5.26 -4.61
N MET A 188 -12.14 4.46 -4.61
CA MET A 188 -12.99 4.21 -5.79
C MET A 188 -13.61 5.47 -6.37
N THR A 189 -13.92 6.44 -5.51
CA THR A 189 -14.60 7.68 -5.89
C THR A 189 -13.65 8.84 -6.14
N MET A 190 -12.32 8.67 -6.05
CA MET A 190 -11.37 9.79 -6.08
C MET A 190 -11.45 10.65 -7.36
N ALA A 191 -11.87 10.04 -8.47
CA ALA A 191 -12.03 10.73 -9.75
C ALA A 191 -13.27 11.62 -9.80
N LEU A 192 -14.33 11.31 -9.03
CA LEU A 192 -15.61 12.02 -9.10
C LEU A 192 -15.49 13.50 -8.67
N PRO A 193 -14.87 13.86 -7.52
CA PRO A 193 -14.70 15.26 -7.14
C PRO A 193 -13.89 16.07 -8.16
N LYS A 194 -12.91 15.43 -8.82
CA LYS A 194 -12.07 16.05 -9.84
C LYS A 194 -12.82 16.33 -11.13
N LEU A 195 -13.60 15.35 -11.60
CA LEU A 195 -14.48 15.51 -12.76
C LEU A 195 -15.57 16.55 -12.49
N LEU A 196 -16.15 16.53 -11.28
CA LEU A 196 -17.13 17.53 -10.85
C LEU A 196 -16.52 18.93 -10.82
N SER A 197 -15.29 19.08 -10.31
CA SER A 197 -14.58 20.37 -10.29
C SER A 197 -14.31 20.90 -11.70
N LEU A 198 -13.92 20.03 -12.63
CA LEU A 198 -13.75 20.39 -14.04
C LEU A 198 -15.08 20.83 -14.66
N PHE A 199 -16.17 20.11 -14.40
CA PHE A 199 -17.50 20.49 -14.87
C PHE A 199 -17.95 21.85 -14.31
N LEU A 200 -17.76 22.07 -12.99
CA LEU A 200 -18.10 23.32 -12.32
C LEU A 200 -17.25 24.51 -12.77
N TYR A 201 -16.02 24.29 -13.24
CA TYR A 201 -15.19 25.36 -13.82
C TYR A 201 -15.88 26.04 -15.02
N PHE A 202 -16.68 25.29 -15.80
CA PHE A 202 -17.42 25.82 -16.94
C PHE A 202 -18.78 26.44 -16.56
N MET A 203 -19.18 26.37 -15.29
CA MET A 203 -20.40 26.98 -14.78
C MET A 203 -20.10 28.37 -14.18
N PRO A 204 -21.03 29.34 -14.26
CA PRO A 204 -20.87 30.63 -13.59
C PRO A 204 -20.61 30.44 -12.09
N GLN A 205 -19.41 30.79 -11.64
CA GLN A 205 -18.97 30.62 -10.26
C GLN A 205 -19.57 31.72 -9.38
N TYR A 206 -20.60 31.40 -8.61
CA TYR A 206 -21.11 32.28 -7.57
C TYR A 206 -20.61 31.78 -6.21
N SER A 207 -19.53 32.40 -5.71
CA SER A 207 -18.90 32.25 -4.38
C SER A 207 -17.94 31.07 -4.13
N ILE A 208 -16.94 31.31 -3.27
CA ILE A 208 -16.06 30.27 -2.68
C ILE A 208 -16.91 29.46 -1.72
N SER A 209 -17.20 28.21 -2.10
CA SER A 209 -17.91 27.26 -1.24
C SER A 209 -16.94 26.54 -0.31
N TRP A 210 -17.43 26.05 0.84
CA TRP A 210 -16.66 25.15 1.71
C TRP A 210 -16.13 23.91 0.99
N VAL A 211 -16.83 23.46 -0.06
CA VAL A 211 -16.40 22.35 -0.92
C VAL A 211 -15.09 22.69 -1.64
N SER A 212 -14.93 23.92 -2.12
CA SER A 212 -13.70 24.40 -2.77
C SER A 212 -12.51 24.41 -1.80
N VAL A 213 -12.74 24.77 -0.53
CA VAL A 213 -11.71 24.75 0.52
C VAL A 213 -11.28 23.33 0.85
N LEU A 214 -12.22 22.41 1.03
CA LEU A 214 -11.93 21.00 1.28
C LEU A 214 -11.18 20.36 0.10
N GLN A 215 -11.58 20.65 -1.14
CA GLN A 215 -10.88 20.17 -2.32
C GLN A 215 -9.45 20.71 -2.39
N ALA A 216 -9.25 22.01 -2.13
CA ALA A 216 -7.91 22.60 -2.13
C ALA A 216 -7.02 21.98 -1.04
N PHE A 217 -7.56 21.69 0.14
CA PHE A 217 -6.82 20.98 1.20
C PHE A 217 -6.44 19.56 0.78
N MET A 218 -7.37 18.79 0.22
CA MET A 218 -7.09 17.45 -0.28
C MET A 218 -6.01 17.47 -1.37
N ASP A 219 -6.08 18.44 -2.28
CA ASP A 219 -5.11 18.61 -3.36
C ASP A 219 -3.72 19.00 -2.85
N ALA A 220 -3.67 19.91 -1.87
CA ALA A 220 -2.43 20.28 -1.21
C ALA A 220 -1.81 19.07 -0.48
N ASN A 221 -2.62 18.29 0.23
CA ASN A 221 -2.17 17.08 0.92
C ASN A 221 -1.67 16.02 -0.08
N THR A 222 -2.39 15.79 -1.19
CA THR A 222 -1.92 14.88 -2.24
C THR A 222 -0.58 15.36 -2.80
N ASN A 223 -0.46 16.61 -3.22
CA ASN A 223 0.81 17.15 -3.72
C ASN A 223 1.94 17.01 -2.68
N TYR A 224 1.66 17.31 -1.41
CA TYR A 224 2.61 17.09 -0.32
C TYR A 224 3.07 15.63 -0.25
N MET A 225 2.17 14.65 -0.33
CA MET A 225 2.53 13.23 -0.29
C MET A 225 3.47 12.84 -1.44
N PHE A 226 3.24 13.33 -2.65
CA PHE A 226 4.11 13.06 -3.79
C PHE A 226 5.49 13.72 -3.66
N ILE A 227 5.53 14.99 -3.25
CA ILE A 227 6.78 15.74 -3.03
C ILE A 227 7.59 15.11 -1.88
N PHE A 228 6.93 14.86 -0.74
CA PHE A 228 7.56 14.27 0.44
C PHE A 228 8.05 12.85 0.17
N GLY A 229 7.23 12.02 -0.48
CA GLY A 229 7.61 10.67 -0.88
C GLY A 229 8.83 10.66 -1.79
N THR A 230 8.86 11.56 -2.78
CA THR A 230 10.01 11.76 -3.69
C THR A 230 11.26 12.16 -2.93
N TYR A 231 11.14 13.15 -2.04
CA TYR A 231 12.21 13.59 -1.16
C TYR A 231 12.77 12.45 -0.30
N LYS A 232 11.89 11.58 0.21
CA LYS A 232 12.27 10.48 1.09
C LYS A 232 12.93 9.32 0.37
N MET A 233 12.47 8.94 -0.81
CA MET A 233 13.01 7.76 -1.51
C MET A 233 14.27 8.05 -2.32
N PHE A 234 14.45 9.27 -2.85
CA PHE A 234 15.60 9.59 -3.69
C PHE A 234 16.76 10.18 -2.88
N ASN A 235 17.92 9.51 -2.92
CA ASN A 235 19.14 10.04 -2.33
C ASN A 235 19.88 10.97 -3.32
N VAL A 236 19.96 12.26 -3.02
CA VAL A 236 20.64 13.30 -3.83
C VAL A 236 22.06 12.89 -4.22
N ARG A 237 22.82 12.25 -3.32
CA ARG A 237 24.20 11.82 -3.59
C ARG A 237 24.28 10.70 -4.62
N LYS A 238 23.28 9.81 -4.65
CA LYS A 238 23.20 8.70 -5.62
C LYS A 238 22.76 9.21 -7.01
N VAL A 239 21.75 10.07 -7.07
CA VAL A 239 21.14 10.49 -8.36
C VAL A 239 21.77 11.75 -8.97
N GLY A 240 22.48 12.55 -8.16
CA GLY A 240 23.02 13.85 -8.54
C GLY A 240 21.99 14.99 -8.45
N VAL A 241 22.47 16.19 -8.13
CA VAL A 241 21.62 17.36 -7.83
C VAL A 241 20.68 17.73 -8.98
N LYS A 242 21.18 17.77 -10.22
CA LYS A 242 20.37 18.14 -11.39
C LYS A 242 19.17 17.20 -11.60
N ARG A 243 19.43 15.89 -11.56
CA ARG A 243 18.39 14.87 -11.72
C ARG A 243 17.43 14.89 -10.54
N TYR A 244 17.93 15.07 -9.32
CA TYR A 244 17.10 15.20 -8.13
C TYR A 244 16.11 16.36 -8.24
N VAL A 245 16.58 17.55 -8.63
CA VAL A 245 15.72 18.71 -8.84
C VAL A 245 14.66 18.43 -9.91
N MET A 246 15.05 17.78 -11.01
CA MET A 246 14.09 17.37 -12.06
C MET A 246 13.02 16.40 -11.53
N LEU A 247 13.39 15.43 -10.69
CA LEU A 247 12.46 14.50 -10.05
C LEU A 247 11.50 15.22 -9.10
N MET A 248 12.00 16.18 -8.30
CA MET A 248 11.17 17.01 -7.43
C MET A 248 10.16 17.83 -8.24
N PHE A 249 10.57 18.43 -9.36
CA PHE A 249 9.62 19.09 -10.28
C PHE A 249 8.63 18.10 -10.91
N GLY A 250 9.10 16.93 -11.33
CA GLY A 250 8.25 15.86 -11.85
C GLY A 250 7.18 15.40 -10.86
N SER A 251 7.49 15.41 -9.56
CA SER A 251 6.54 15.04 -8.50
C SER A 251 5.31 15.96 -8.40
N LEU A 252 5.39 17.20 -8.94
CA LEU A 252 4.24 18.11 -9.03
C LEU A 252 3.22 17.66 -10.10
N PHE A 253 3.68 16.94 -11.12
CA PHE A 253 2.85 16.44 -12.22
C PHE A 253 2.42 14.98 -12.02
N ALA A 254 3.15 14.23 -11.18
CA ALA A 254 2.85 12.85 -10.85
C ALA A 254 1.41 12.61 -10.33
N PRO A 255 0.79 13.47 -9.48
CA PRO A 255 -0.59 13.31 -9.06
C PRO A 255 -1.59 13.23 -10.22
N THR A 256 -1.36 13.99 -11.30
CA THR A 256 -2.24 13.99 -12.47
C THR A 256 -2.12 12.69 -13.26
N VAL A 257 -0.89 12.22 -13.50
CA VAL A 257 -0.65 10.94 -14.18
C VAL A 257 -1.19 9.78 -13.34
N TYR A 258 -0.95 9.83 -12.02
CA TYR A 258 -1.50 8.92 -11.03
C TYR A 258 -3.02 8.83 -11.11
N LEU A 259 -3.71 9.98 -11.05
CA LEU A 259 -5.17 10.04 -11.11
C LEU A 259 -5.72 9.39 -12.38
N ILE A 260 -5.11 9.66 -13.54
CA ILE A 260 -5.54 9.08 -14.83
C ILE A 260 -5.35 7.56 -14.80
N ALA A 261 -4.17 7.08 -14.42
CA ALA A 261 -3.87 5.64 -14.40
C ALA A 261 -4.75 4.89 -13.40
N ASP A 262 -4.95 5.41 -12.19
CA ASP A 262 -5.81 4.80 -11.19
C ASP A 262 -7.27 4.83 -11.62
N THR A 263 -7.74 5.89 -12.29
CA THR A 263 -9.11 5.92 -12.84
C THR A 263 -9.30 4.83 -13.91
N ILE A 264 -8.31 4.65 -14.79
CA ILE A 264 -8.34 3.57 -15.78
C ILE A 264 -8.35 2.20 -15.08
N ALA A 265 -7.51 1.99 -14.07
CA ALA A 265 -7.47 0.76 -13.29
C ALA A 265 -8.80 0.48 -12.59
N ILE A 266 -9.43 1.51 -12.02
CA ILE A 266 -10.73 1.43 -11.35
C ILE A 266 -11.82 1.00 -12.34
N LEU A 267 -11.95 1.71 -13.46
CA LEU A 267 -12.94 1.37 -14.49
C LEU A 267 -12.69 -0.05 -15.03
N TYR A 268 -11.44 -0.37 -15.34
CA TYR A 268 -11.08 -1.68 -15.86
C TYR A 268 -11.40 -2.81 -14.86
N GLY A 269 -11.12 -2.63 -13.56
CA GLY A 269 -11.41 -3.68 -12.57
C GLY A 269 -12.89 -3.79 -12.18
N LEU A 270 -13.68 -2.73 -12.33
CA LEU A 270 -15.14 -2.79 -12.19
C LEU A 270 -15.80 -3.68 -13.26
N PHE A 271 -15.31 -3.60 -14.50
CA PHE A 271 -15.89 -4.31 -15.65
C PHE A 271 -15.21 -5.64 -16.00
N SER A 272 -14.08 -5.98 -15.37
CA SER A 272 -13.35 -7.22 -15.63
C SER A 272 -13.60 -8.30 -14.56
N ASN A 273 -13.23 -9.55 -14.89
CA ASN A 273 -13.37 -10.67 -13.96
C ASN A 273 -12.44 -10.50 -12.74
N LYS A 274 -13.04 -10.56 -11.55
CA LYS A 274 -12.36 -10.31 -10.27
C LYS A 274 -11.45 -11.45 -9.80
N TYR A 275 -11.58 -12.65 -10.36
CA TYR A 275 -10.80 -13.83 -9.96
C TYR A 275 -9.62 -14.13 -10.90
N LYS A 276 -9.32 -13.27 -11.88
CA LYS A 276 -8.21 -13.48 -12.82
C LYS A 276 -6.91 -12.86 -12.29
N PHE A 277 -5.93 -13.69 -11.94
CA PHE A 277 -4.61 -13.25 -11.49
C PHE A 277 -3.72 -12.88 -12.70
N TYR A 278 -3.25 -11.64 -12.76
CA TYR A 278 -2.26 -11.20 -13.76
C TYR A 278 -0.86 -11.26 -13.16
N LEU A 279 0.06 -11.97 -13.81
CA LEU A 279 1.47 -12.00 -13.46
C LEU A 279 2.21 -10.95 -14.31
N VAL A 280 2.86 -9.99 -13.65
CA VAL A 280 3.73 -9.02 -14.31
C VAL A 280 4.93 -9.75 -14.89
N ASN A 281 5.24 -9.53 -16.17
CA ASN A 281 6.41 -10.11 -16.79
C ASN A 281 7.67 -9.41 -16.29
N LYS A 282 8.48 -10.09 -15.48
CA LYS A 282 9.68 -9.52 -14.86
C LYS A 282 10.93 -9.52 -15.77
N HIS A 283 10.81 -9.96 -17.03
CA HIS A 283 11.94 -10.14 -17.97
C HIS A 283 12.15 -8.99 -18.98
N VAL A 284 11.67 -7.77 -18.68
CA VAL A 284 11.89 -6.59 -19.56
C VAL A 284 13.00 -5.71 -19.02
#